data_AF-A0A645D5K3-F1
#
_entry.id   AF-A0A645D5K3-F1
#
_cell.length_a   1.000
_cell.length_b   1.000
_cell.length_c   1.000
_cell.angle_alpha   90.00
_cell.angle_beta   90.00
_cell.angle_gamma   90.00
#
_symmetry.space_group_name_H-M   'P 1'
#
loop_
_entity.id
_entity.type
_entity.pdbx_description
1 polymer ?
#
loop_
_entity_poly.entity_id
_entity_poly.type
_entity_poly.pdbx_seq_one_letter_code
_entity_poly.pdbx_strand_id
1 'polypeptide(L)'
;MPKNCKFVRTVVTYKDKIVEEKDITIEESKGGYEFNIKDNSPLEYEWNIQKKCNDTASSYSELEKLKKLKGVFIRHFTVVISEKENNSNYIEMSTAKVPYDADNLQATIDLIRDTAFKNKEVTVEFDYKTILFVSGLQFKNWIESNKYDIKEIQKEGKIKQ
;
A
#
# COMPACT_ATOMS: atom_id res chain seq x y z
N MET A 1 29.80 7.46 7.20
CA MET A 1 30.49 6.26 7.72
C MET A 1 31.47 5.76 6.66
N PRO A 2 32.69 5.35 7.02
CA PRO A 2 33.62 4.70 6.09
C PRO A 2 32.98 3.43 5.48
N LYS A 3 33.32 3.10 4.23
CA LYS A 3 32.88 1.83 3.61
C LYS A 3 33.42 0.64 4.42
N ASN A 4 32.59 -0.38 4.66
CA ASN A 4 32.87 -1.61 5.43
C ASN A 4 32.99 -1.44 6.97
N CYS A 5 32.28 -0.47 7.56
CA CYS A 5 32.24 -0.29 9.01
C CYS A 5 31.33 -1.34 9.67
N LYS A 6 31.92 -2.34 10.34
CA LYS A 6 31.20 -3.47 10.97
C LYS A 6 30.74 -3.21 12.40
N PHE A 7 31.34 -2.23 13.07
CA PHE A 7 31.06 -1.91 14.47
C PHE A 7 31.18 -0.40 14.67
N VAL A 8 30.27 0.15 15.45
CA VAL A 8 30.41 1.50 16.00
C VAL A 8 30.62 1.35 17.49
N ARG A 9 31.76 1.86 17.95
CA ARG A 9 32.10 1.89 19.36
C ARG A 9 31.72 3.24 19.93
N THR A 10 30.85 3.21 20.93
CA THR A 10 30.51 4.40 21.72
C THR A 10 31.27 4.33 23.02
N VAL A 11 31.96 5.42 23.38
CA VAL A 11 32.75 5.53 24.60
C VAL A 11 32.25 6.72 25.40
N VAL A 12 31.93 6.49 26.68
CA VAL A 12 31.62 7.55 27.64
C VAL A 12 32.88 7.84 28.44
N THR A 13 33.28 9.10 28.48
CA THR A 13 34.46 9.55 29.23
C THR A 13 34.08 10.52 30.35
N TYR A 14 34.76 10.40 31.49
CA TYR A 14 34.68 11.34 32.61
C TYR A 14 36.10 11.66 33.09
N LYS A 15 36.46 12.95 33.10
CA LYS A 15 37.82 13.44 33.42
C LYS A 15 38.92 12.71 32.63
N ASP A 16 38.72 12.64 31.32
CA ASP A 16 39.63 11.99 30.36
C ASP A 16 39.89 10.49 30.63
N LYS A 17 39.06 9.85 31.46
CA LYS A 17 39.05 8.41 31.69
C LYS A 17 37.78 7.80 31.10
N ILE A 18 37.95 6.70 30.37
CA ILE A 18 36.86 5.90 29.82
C ILE A 18 36.14 5.22 30.98
N VAL A 19 34.85 5.48 31.13
CA VAL A 19 34.01 4.89 32.19
C VAL A 19 33.05 3.83 31.68
N GLU A 20 32.70 3.89 30.40
CA GLU A 20 31.83 2.90 29.76
C GLU A 20 32.17 2.80 28.27
N GLU A 21 32.22 1.57 27.77
CA GLU A 21 32.43 1.27 26.36
C GLU A 21 31.35 0.29 25.90
N LYS A 22 30.68 0.63 24.80
CA LYS A 22 29.67 -0.23 24.20
C LYS A 22 29.92 -0.34 22.69
N ASP A 23 30.03 -1.57 22.24
CA ASP A 23 30.12 -1.91 20.83
C ASP A 23 28.73 -2.19 20.29
N ILE A 24 28.34 -1.43 19.27
CA ILE A 24 27.13 -1.65 18.50
C ILE A 24 27.55 -2.32 17.19
N THR A 25 27.19 -3.59 17.04
CA THR A 25 27.37 -4.32 15.77
C THR A 25 26.50 -3.69 14.71
N ILE A 26 27.12 -3.25 13.62
CA ILE A 26 26.38 -2.88 12.41
C ILE A 26 26.12 -4.20 11.67
N GLU A 27 24.88 -4.68 11.71
CA GLU A 27 24.45 -5.75 10.82
C GLU A 27 24.42 -5.20 9.39
N GLU A 28 25.50 -5.43 8.63
CA GLU A 28 25.43 -5.38 7.18
C GLU A 28 24.41 -6.44 6.76
N SER A 29 23.25 -6.00 6.27
CA SER A 29 22.22 -6.87 5.72
C SER A 29 22.83 -7.69 4.57
N LYS A 30 23.28 -8.90 4.88
CA LYS A 30 23.90 -9.81 3.92
C LYS A 30 22.83 -10.27 2.92
N GLY A 31 23.00 -9.84 1.67
CA GLY A 31 22.58 -10.55 0.47
C GLY A 31 21.10 -10.97 0.40
N GLY A 32 20.21 -10.01 0.23
CA GLY A 32 18.90 -10.28 -0.37
C GLY A 32 19.05 -10.22 -1.88
N TYR A 33 18.67 -11.28 -2.59
CA TYR A 33 18.46 -11.34 -4.04
C TYR A 33 18.11 -9.96 -4.64
N GLU A 34 18.90 -9.47 -5.60
CA GLU A 34 18.64 -8.21 -6.31
C GLU A 34 17.38 -8.35 -7.18
N PHE A 35 16.21 -8.07 -6.61
CA PHE A 35 14.99 -7.89 -7.37
C PHE A 35 15.11 -6.55 -8.11
N ASN A 36 15.65 -6.60 -9.34
CA ASN A 36 15.91 -5.44 -10.18
C ASN A 36 14.61 -4.91 -10.80
N ILE A 37 13.82 -4.19 -10.00
CA ILE A 37 12.73 -3.35 -10.51
C ILE A 37 13.33 -2.23 -11.34
N LYS A 38 12.97 -2.18 -12.63
CA LYS A 38 13.33 -1.07 -13.52
C LYS A 38 12.51 0.15 -13.15
N ASP A 39 13.19 1.19 -12.68
CA ASP A 39 12.53 2.40 -12.19
C ASP A 39 11.65 3.07 -13.24
N ASN A 40 12.10 3.10 -14.50
CA ASN A 40 11.45 3.83 -15.58
C ASN A 40 10.47 3.00 -16.41
N SER A 41 10.12 1.78 -15.96
CA SER A 41 9.17 0.91 -16.67
C SER A 41 7.90 0.74 -15.84
N PRO A 42 6.70 0.69 -16.46
CA PRO A 42 5.47 0.36 -15.76
C PRO A 42 5.57 -0.94 -14.99
N LEU A 43 4.76 -1.09 -13.94
CA LEU A 43 4.76 -2.27 -13.09
C LEU A 43 3.34 -2.59 -12.66
N GLU A 44 2.94 -3.84 -12.80
CA GLU A 44 1.67 -4.37 -12.26
C GLU A 44 1.96 -5.18 -11.00
N TYR A 45 1.25 -4.88 -9.93
CA TYR A 45 1.23 -5.71 -8.73
C TYR A 45 -0.16 -6.34 -8.57
N GLU A 46 -0.22 -7.67 -8.53
CA GLU A 46 -1.46 -8.44 -8.32
C GLU A 46 -1.38 -9.22 -7.02
N TRP A 47 -2.23 -8.90 -6.06
CA TRP A 47 -2.37 -9.67 -4.83
C TRP A 47 -2.81 -11.11 -5.11
N ASN A 48 -2.27 -12.09 -4.38
CA ASN A 48 -2.70 -13.48 -4.46
C ASN A 48 -4.14 -13.63 -3.96
N ILE A 49 -4.47 -12.92 -2.87
CA ILE A 49 -5.81 -12.80 -2.30
C ILE A 49 -6.20 -11.32 -2.37
N GLN A 50 -7.43 -11.04 -2.82
CA GLN A 50 -7.92 -9.66 -2.93
C GLN A 50 -7.73 -8.91 -1.60
N LYS A 51 -7.17 -7.70 -1.66
CA LYS A 51 -7.07 -6.84 -0.49
C LYS A 51 -8.46 -6.37 -0.15
N LYS A 52 -8.89 -6.59 1.09
CA LYS A 52 -10.24 -6.30 1.54
C LYS A 52 -10.32 -5.09 2.45
N CYS A 53 -11.34 -4.27 2.27
CA CYS A 53 -11.72 -3.19 3.17
C CYS A 53 -13.22 -3.34 3.47
N ASN A 54 -13.53 -3.96 4.61
CA ASN A 54 -14.90 -4.41 4.94
C ASN A 54 -15.74 -3.34 5.64
N ASP A 55 -15.25 -2.11 5.74
CA ASP A 55 -15.97 -1.02 6.40
C ASP A 55 -15.66 0.33 5.74
N THR A 56 -16.56 1.29 5.94
CA THR A 56 -16.44 2.62 5.32
C THR A 56 -15.11 3.30 5.68
N ALA A 57 -14.65 3.22 6.93
CA ALA A 57 -13.44 3.92 7.33
C ALA A 57 -12.19 3.30 6.69
N SER A 58 -12.08 1.97 6.65
CA SER A 58 -10.98 1.29 5.96
C SER A 58 -11.00 1.53 4.46
N SER A 59 -12.17 1.49 3.82
CA SER A 59 -12.34 1.73 2.38
C SER A 59 -11.85 3.13 1.96
N TYR A 60 -12.31 4.18 2.65
CA TYR A 60 -11.89 5.55 2.33
C TYR A 60 -10.42 5.80 2.70
N SER A 61 -9.93 5.22 3.80
CA SER A 61 -8.51 5.31 4.18
C SER A 61 -7.61 4.69 3.10
N GLU A 62 -8.01 3.56 2.53
CA GLU A 62 -7.25 2.91 1.46
C GLU A 62 -7.31 3.70 0.15
N LEU A 63 -8.48 4.20 -0.23
CA LEU A 63 -8.62 5.10 -1.39
C LEU A 63 -7.71 6.34 -1.26
N GLU A 64 -7.65 6.96 -0.08
CA GLU A 64 -6.76 8.11 0.18
C GLU A 64 -5.27 7.76 0.03
N LYS A 65 -4.85 6.56 0.41
CA LYS A 65 -3.47 6.11 0.17
C LYS A 65 -3.20 5.93 -1.33
N LEU A 66 -4.15 5.35 -2.07
CA LEU A 66 -4.02 5.12 -3.50
C LEU A 66 -4.01 6.44 -4.28
N LYS A 67 -4.82 7.43 -3.89
CA LYS A 67 -4.85 8.79 -4.48
C LYS A 67 -3.52 9.54 -4.37
N LYS A 68 -2.75 9.31 -3.31
CA LYS A 68 -1.40 9.88 -3.16
C LYS A 68 -0.43 9.41 -4.25
N LEU A 69 -0.71 8.27 -4.89
CA LEU A 69 0.07 7.71 -5.98
C LEU A 69 -0.48 8.19 -7.33
N LYS A 70 -0.12 9.41 -7.74
CA LYS A 70 -0.61 10.02 -8.98
C LYS A 70 -0.41 9.11 -10.20
N GLY A 71 -1.47 8.86 -10.96
CA GLY A 71 -1.42 8.03 -12.18
C GLY A 71 -1.45 6.52 -11.92
N VAL A 72 -1.66 6.07 -10.68
CA VAL A 72 -1.94 4.66 -10.40
C VAL A 72 -3.37 4.31 -10.80
N PHE A 73 -3.53 3.12 -11.37
CA PHE A 73 -4.84 2.54 -11.66
C PHE A 73 -5.09 1.26 -10.86
N ILE A 74 -6.35 1.01 -10.54
CA ILE A 74 -6.84 -0.13 -9.80
C ILE A 74 -7.61 -1.04 -10.77
N ARG A 75 -7.42 -2.36 -10.65
CA ARG A 75 -8.14 -3.39 -11.42
C ARG A 75 -8.60 -4.52 -10.52
N HIS A 76 -9.55 -5.31 -11.03
CA HIS A 76 -10.14 -6.43 -10.30
C HIS A 76 -10.66 -5.96 -8.94
N PHE A 77 -11.49 -4.92 -8.96
CA PHE A 77 -12.08 -4.38 -7.75
C PHE A 77 -13.56 -4.69 -7.66
N THR A 78 -14.05 -4.68 -6.43
CA THR A 78 -15.45 -4.72 -6.05
C THR A 78 -15.68 -3.61 -5.04
N VAL A 79 -16.71 -2.81 -5.27
CA VAL A 79 -17.24 -1.85 -4.30
C VAL A 79 -18.67 -2.28 -3.98
N VAL A 80 -18.98 -2.39 -2.70
CA VAL A 80 -20.35 -2.63 -2.23
C VAL A 80 -20.79 -1.44 -1.38
N ILE A 81 -21.92 -0.84 -1.74
CA ILE A 81 -22.57 0.22 -0.97
C ILE A 81 -23.91 -0.35 -0.49
N SER A 82 -24.06 -0.55 0.81
CA SER A 82 -25.25 -1.18 1.40
C SER A 82 -25.84 -0.32 2.52
N GLU A 83 -27.15 -0.35 2.66
CA GLU A 83 -27.84 0.32 3.78
C GLU A 83 -27.69 -0.51 5.07
N LYS A 84 -27.27 0.13 6.17
CA LYS A 84 -26.98 -0.58 7.44
C LYS A 84 -28.19 -1.28 8.04
N GLU A 85 -29.38 -0.71 7.88
CA GLU A 85 -30.63 -1.25 8.42
C GLU A 85 -31.27 -2.30 7.50
N ASN A 86 -30.84 -2.35 6.23
CA ASN A 86 -31.37 -3.28 5.24
C ASN A 86 -30.28 -3.69 4.26
N ASN A 87 -29.52 -4.72 4.63
CA ASN A 87 -28.43 -5.25 3.81
C ASN A 87 -28.88 -5.79 2.44
N SER A 88 -30.17 -6.01 2.21
CA SER A 88 -30.71 -6.38 0.89
C SER A 88 -30.77 -5.19 -0.07
N ASN A 89 -30.75 -3.95 0.45
CA ASN A 89 -30.66 -2.75 -0.35
C ASN A 89 -29.19 -2.35 -0.52
N TYR A 90 -28.58 -2.84 -1.61
CA TYR A 90 -27.18 -2.57 -1.94
C TYR A 90 -26.98 -2.30 -3.42
N ILE A 91 -25.89 -1.62 -3.73
CA ILE A 91 -25.32 -1.50 -5.06
C ILE A 91 -23.93 -2.12 -5.02
N GLU A 92 -23.67 -3.05 -5.94
CA GLU A 92 -22.35 -3.60 -6.17
C GLU A 92 -21.80 -3.11 -7.51
N MET A 93 -20.57 -2.63 -7.50
CA MET A 93 -19.81 -2.31 -8.70
C MET A 93 -18.56 -3.16 -8.74
N SER A 94 -18.37 -3.91 -9.82
CA SER A 94 -17.15 -4.68 -10.02
C SER A 94 -16.64 -4.56 -11.45
N THR A 95 -15.31 -4.59 -11.61
CA THR A 95 -14.68 -4.65 -12.93
C THR A 95 -13.44 -5.53 -12.89
N ALA A 96 -13.39 -6.46 -13.85
CA ALA A 96 -12.24 -7.35 -13.99
C ALA A 96 -11.09 -6.69 -14.78
N LYS A 97 -11.39 -5.93 -15.84
CA LYS A 97 -10.35 -5.53 -16.81
C LYS A 97 -10.13 -4.04 -16.92
N VAL A 98 -11.17 -3.23 -16.67
CA VAL A 98 -11.09 -1.78 -16.89
C VAL A 98 -10.31 -1.15 -15.73
N PRO A 99 -9.16 -0.49 -16.00
CA PRO A 99 -8.43 0.24 -14.97
C PRO A 99 -9.22 1.48 -14.55
N TYR A 100 -9.20 1.78 -13.25
CA TYR A 100 -9.85 2.94 -12.65
C TYR A 100 -8.85 3.67 -11.76
N ASP A 101 -8.74 4.99 -11.90
CA ASP A 101 -7.99 5.76 -10.92
C ASP A 101 -8.80 5.95 -9.63
N ALA A 102 -8.07 6.14 -8.52
CA ALA A 102 -8.68 6.20 -7.20
C ALA A 102 -9.55 7.45 -6.98
N ASP A 103 -9.22 8.58 -7.63
CA ASP A 103 -9.99 9.82 -7.54
C ASP A 103 -11.38 9.64 -8.17
N ASN A 104 -11.43 9.12 -9.41
CA ASN A 104 -12.69 8.87 -10.10
C ASN A 104 -13.51 7.75 -9.44
N LEU A 105 -12.86 6.71 -8.91
CA LEU A 105 -13.55 5.65 -8.18
C LEU A 105 -14.25 6.22 -6.95
N GLN A 106 -13.54 7.00 -6.14
CA GLN A 106 -14.12 7.65 -4.96
C GLN A 106 -15.26 8.60 -5.35
N ALA A 107 -15.08 9.45 -6.38
CA ALA A 107 -16.13 10.36 -6.83
C ALA A 107 -17.40 9.60 -7.29
N THR A 108 -17.23 8.42 -7.90
CA THR A 108 -18.35 7.57 -8.29
C THR A 108 -19.07 6.97 -7.08
N ILE A 109 -18.33 6.53 -6.08
CA ILE A 109 -18.87 6.05 -4.80
C ILE A 109 -19.69 7.16 -4.14
N ASP A 110 -19.11 8.35 -4.02
CA ASP A 110 -19.75 9.51 -3.38
C ASP A 110 -21.03 9.90 -4.13
N LEU A 111 -21.00 9.92 -5.46
CA LEU A 111 -22.18 10.18 -6.29
C LEU A 111 -23.31 9.15 -6.04
N ILE A 112 -22.98 7.86 -5.95
CA ILE A 112 -23.98 6.82 -5.69
C ILE A 112 -24.58 6.97 -4.29
N ARG A 113 -23.76 7.28 -3.29
CA ARG A 113 -24.23 7.55 -1.92
C ARG A 113 -25.19 8.73 -1.88
N ASP A 114 -24.85 9.83 -2.55
CA ASP A 114 -25.62 11.07 -2.54
C ASP A 114 -26.92 10.99 -3.35
N THR A 115 -27.02 10.03 -4.27
CA THR A 115 -28.17 9.85 -5.17
C THR A 115 -29.05 8.67 -4.75
N ALA A 116 -28.53 7.45 -4.80
CA ALA A 116 -29.30 6.22 -4.56
C ALA A 116 -29.56 5.95 -3.08
N PHE A 117 -28.66 6.43 -2.20
CA PHE A 117 -28.74 6.22 -0.75
C PHE A 117 -28.92 7.53 0.03
N LYS A 118 -29.50 8.54 -0.61
CA LYS A 118 -29.72 9.85 0.01
C LYS A 118 -30.46 9.71 1.34
N ASN A 119 -29.92 10.36 2.38
CA ASN A 119 -30.44 10.35 3.76
C ASN A 119 -30.44 8.97 4.45
N LYS A 120 -29.70 7.98 3.92
CA LYS A 120 -29.56 6.66 4.54
C LYS A 120 -28.19 6.50 5.16
N GLU A 121 -28.12 5.75 6.26
CA GLU A 121 -26.84 5.27 6.75
C GLU A 121 -26.36 4.08 5.91
N VAL A 122 -25.17 4.22 5.33
CA VAL A 122 -24.58 3.20 4.46
C VAL A 122 -23.22 2.74 4.94
N THR A 123 -22.91 1.49 4.62
CA THR A 123 -21.57 0.90 4.68
C THR A 123 -20.98 0.87 3.28
N VAL A 124 -19.71 1.23 3.16
CA VAL A 124 -18.94 1.12 1.92
C VAL A 124 -17.81 0.11 2.12
N GLU A 125 -17.84 -0.94 1.32
CA GLU A 125 -16.79 -1.95 1.26
C GLU A 125 -16.03 -1.79 -0.06
N PHE A 126 -14.71 -1.88 -0.01
CA PHE A 126 -13.84 -1.73 -1.17
C PHE A 126 -12.76 -2.80 -1.16
N ASP A 127 -12.85 -3.69 -2.14
CA ASP A 127 -11.90 -4.78 -2.31
C ASP A 127 -11.21 -4.63 -3.66
N TYR A 128 -9.90 -4.87 -3.76
CA TYR A 128 -9.20 -4.85 -5.04
C TYR A 128 -8.02 -5.83 -5.10
N LYS A 129 -7.72 -6.33 -6.31
CA LYS A 129 -6.64 -7.32 -6.50
C LYS A 129 -5.41 -6.76 -7.19
N THR A 130 -5.55 -5.74 -8.04
CA THR A 130 -4.43 -5.30 -8.87
C THR A 130 -4.23 -3.80 -8.82
N ILE A 131 -2.96 -3.39 -8.71
CA ILE A 131 -2.49 -2.02 -8.81
C ILE A 131 -1.57 -1.92 -10.03
N LEU A 132 -1.82 -0.94 -10.89
CA LEU A 132 -0.98 -0.59 -12.04
C LEU A 132 -0.21 0.69 -11.72
N PHE A 133 1.11 0.57 -11.66
CA PHE A 133 2.03 1.67 -11.45
C PHE A 133 2.58 2.14 -12.79
N VAL A 134 2.70 3.46 -12.97
CA VAL A 134 3.30 4.04 -14.19
C VAL A 134 4.80 3.83 -14.25
N SER A 135 5.44 3.51 -13.11
CA SER A 135 6.87 3.34 -13.00
C SER A 135 7.23 2.41 -11.83
N GLY A 136 8.33 1.68 -11.96
CA GLY A 136 8.88 0.87 -10.88
C GLY A 136 9.29 1.69 -9.65
N LEU A 137 9.71 2.95 -9.86
CA LEU A 137 9.98 3.89 -8.76
C LEU A 137 8.72 4.18 -7.94
N GLN A 138 7.58 4.35 -8.60
CA GLN A 138 6.31 4.58 -7.92
C GLN A 138 5.88 3.36 -7.07
N PHE A 139 6.13 2.14 -7.56
CA PHE A 139 5.93 0.93 -6.77
C PHE A 139 6.83 0.93 -5.52
N LYS A 140 8.13 1.26 -5.66
CA LYS A 140 9.04 1.37 -4.51
C LYS A 140 8.54 2.38 -3.48
N ASN A 141 8.11 3.56 -3.93
CA ASN A 141 7.54 4.59 -3.05
C ASN A 141 6.27 4.10 -2.34
N TRP A 142 5.44 3.28 -3.00
CA TRP A 142 4.25 2.68 -2.39
C TRP A 142 4.61 1.69 -1.28
N ILE A 143 5.62 0.83 -1.50
CA ILE A 143 6.17 -0.09 -0.49
C ILE A 143 6.65 0.69 0.74
N GLU A 144 7.47 1.71 0.51
CA GLU A 144 8.03 2.55 1.58
C GLU A 144 6.94 3.31 2.36
N SER A 145 6.00 3.94 1.65
CA SER A 145 4.92 4.74 2.26
C SER A 145 4.00 3.89 3.15
N ASN A 146 3.81 2.62 2.79
CA ASN A 146 3.03 1.68 3.57
C ASN A 146 3.86 0.88 4.58
N LYS A 147 5.18 1.10 4.63
CA LYS A 147 6.14 0.37 5.48
C LYS A 147 6.08 -1.14 5.25
N TYR A 148 5.87 -1.55 4.00
CA TYR A 148 5.85 -2.97 3.65
C TYR A 148 7.27 -3.54 3.54
N ASP A 149 7.44 -4.80 3.92
CA ASP A 149 8.64 -5.57 3.59
C ASP A 149 8.48 -6.15 2.18
N ILE A 150 9.46 -5.88 1.30
CA ILE A 150 9.44 -6.36 -0.08
C ILE A 150 9.36 -7.90 -0.19
N LYS A 151 9.97 -8.64 0.75
CA LYS A 151 9.94 -10.10 0.78
C LYS A 151 8.55 -10.61 1.14
N GLU A 152 7.84 -9.93 2.03
CA GLU A 152 6.46 -10.28 2.36
C GLU A 152 5.51 -9.95 1.21
N ILE A 153 5.68 -8.78 0.58
CA ILE A 153 4.89 -8.37 -0.59
C ILE A 153 5.01 -9.36 -1.76
N GLN A 154 6.19 -9.96 -1.96
CA GLN A 154 6.41 -11.00 -2.97
C GLN A 154 5.72 -12.34 -2.63
N LYS A 155 5.47 -12.62 -1.35
CA LYS A 155 4.67 -13.78 -0.94
C LYS A 155 3.17 -13.49 -1.07
N GLU A 156 2.77 -12.25 -0.84
CA GLU A 156 1.38 -11.82 -0.86
C GLU A 156 0.86 -11.53 -2.27
N GLY A 157 1.73 -11.42 -3.28
CA GLY A 157 1.31 -11.13 -4.65
C GLY A 157 2.39 -11.34 -5.71
N LYS A 158 2.02 -11.03 -6.96
CA LYS A 158 2.86 -11.17 -8.14
C LYS A 158 3.21 -9.80 -8.68
N ILE A 159 4.50 -9.57 -8.91
CA ILE A 159 5.02 -8.39 -9.57
C ILE A 159 5.24 -8.73 -11.05
N LYS A 160 4.69 -7.94 -11.97
CA LYS A 160 4.85 -8.10 -13.42
C LYS A 160 5.38 -6.80 -14.00
N GLN A 161 6.46 -6.90 -14.77
CA GLN A 161 7.12 -5.79 -15.44
C GLN A 161 7.72 -6.27 -16.76
#